data_AF-A0A2A2LHV9-F1
#
_entry.id   AF-A0A2A2LHV9-F1
#
_cell.length_a   1.000
_cell.length_b   1.000
_cell.length_c   1.000
_cell.angle_alpha   90.00
_cell.angle_beta   90.00
_cell.angle_gamma   90.00
#
_symmetry.space_group_name_H-M   'P 1'
#
loop_
_entity.id
_entity.type
_entity.pdbx_description
1 polymer ?
#
loop_
_entity_poly.entity_id
_entity_poly.type
_entity_poly.pdbx_seq_one_letter_code
_entity_poly.pdbx_strand_id
1 'polypeptide(L)'
;MPFIYSVSFLFSSPSKANVLLIVWQILAALFALIIFNLLKFLDKDSHFVSDAFDTVCLFLLPSYAMATALVKLALHDPLYAEYKDLMAVNPEIAAQIRNTLFAWDNIGKLWVCMLAFGILSSILFMALQFKSIRKQISQIWDIGTTRKGKVDNSKLPLGYCPQFDALLMDLTGRETLEILAQMHGYTRYKDKATMILESVGMKSQADKLVRYYR
;
A
#
# COMPACT_ATOMS: atom_id res chain seq x y z
N MET A 1 0.14 -2.55 3.58
CA MET A 1 0.41 -2.48 2.13
C MET A 1 -0.78 -2.94 1.27
N PRO A 2 -1.43 -4.09 1.51
CA PRO A 2 -2.62 -4.52 0.75
C PRO A 2 -3.81 -3.54 0.74
N PHE A 3 -4.12 -2.99 1.90
CA PHE A 3 -5.22 -2.04 2.09
C PHE A 3 -4.99 -0.73 1.31
N ILE A 4 -3.75 -0.25 1.29
CA ILE A 4 -3.34 0.96 0.58
C ILE A 4 -3.57 0.81 -0.93
N TYR A 5 -3.21 -0.33 -1.51
CA TYR A 5 -3.50 -0.61 -2.93
C TYR A 5 -5.00 -0.71 -3.23
N SER A 6 -5.79 -1.24 -2.28
CA SER A 6 -7.24 -1.39 -2.43
C SER A 6 -7.94 -0.04 -2.51
N VAL A 7 -7.53 0.90 -1.67
CA VAL A 7 -8.10 2.26 -1.61
C VAL A 7 -7.52 3.16 -2.70
N SER A 8 -6.31 2.91 -3.19
CA SER A 8 -5.70 3.68 -4.29
C SER A 8 -6.42 3.56 -5.63
N PHE A 9 -7.26 2.54 -5.81
CA PHE A 9 -8.17 2.45 -6.96
C PHE A 9 -9.33 3.46 -6.91
N LEU A 10 -9.61 4.06 -5.75
CA LEU A 10 -10.65 5.08 -5.55
C LEU A 10 -10.24 6.48 -6.04
N PHE A 11 -8.95 6.67 -6.35
CA PHE A 11 -8.37 7.97 -6.67
C PHE A 11 -7.85 8.01 -8.11
N SER A 12 -7.98 9.16 -8.77
CA SER A 12 -7.60 9.35 -10.18
C SER A 12 -6.11 9.09 -10.50
N SER A 13 -5.26 9.03 -9.48
CA SER A 13 -3.86 8.63 -9.63
C SER A 13 -3.42 7.73 -8.46
N PRO A 14 -3.04 6.47 -8.73
CA PRO A 14 -2.66 5.50 -7.69
C PRO A 14 -1.49 5.99 -6.81
N SER A 15 -0.55 6.72 -7.39
CA SER A 15 0.65 7.21 -6.70
C SER A 15 0.34 8.29 -5.66
N LYS A 16 -0.59 9.21 -5.95
CA LYS A 16 -0.98 10.27 -4.99
C LYS A 16 -1.80 9.68 -3.84
N ALA A 17 -2.64 8.69 -4.13
CA ALA A 17 -3.46 8.02 -3.14
C ALA A 17 -2.63 7.22 -2.13
N ASN A 18 -1.64 6.47 -2.62
CA ASN A 18 -0.71 5.74 -1.75
C ASN A 18 -0.01 6.68 -0.76
N VAL A 19 0.52 7.81 -1.24
CA VAL A 19 1.21 8.79 -0.38
C VAL A 19 0.24 9.42 0.62
N LEU A 20 -0.95 9.85 0.18
CA LEU A 20 -1.95 10.46 1.07
C LEU A 20 -2.42 9.48 2.16
N LEU A 21 -2.64 8.21 1.81
CA LEU A 21 -3.06 7.17 2.76
C LEU A 21 -1.96 6.84 3.77
N ILE A 22 -0.70 6.79 3.34
CA ILE A 22 0.43 6.58 4.26
C ILE A 22 0.52 7.76 5.25
N VAL A 23 0.43 9.00 4.75
CA VAL A 23 0.46 10.20 5.60
C VAL A 23 -0.68 10.19 6.61
N TRP A 24 -1.91 9.88 6.16
CA TRP A 24 -3.07 9.76 7.04
C TRP A 24 -2.88 8.68 8.12
N GLN A 25 -2.37 7.51 7.73
CA GLN A 25 -2.17 6.37 8.63
C GLN A 25 -1.11 6.64 9.73
N ILE A 26 -0.09 7.45 9.41
CA ILE A 26 0.94 7.89 10.37
C ILE A 26 0.35 8.95 11.31
N LEU A 27 -0.35 9.95 10.79
CA LEU A 27 -0.97 11.00 11.60
C LEU A 27 -2.00 10.43 12.58
N ALA A 28 -2.84 9.52 12.12
CA ALA A 28 -3.83 8.86 12.98
C ALA A 28 -3.18 8.03 14.11
N ALA A 29 -2.03 7.40 13.85
CA ALA A 29 -1.28 6.66 14.87
C ALA A 29 -0.69 7.59 15.94
N LEU A 30 -0.11 8.71 15.53
CA LEU A 30 0.44 9.71 16.46
C LEU A 30 -0.65 10.27 17.37
N PHE A 31 -1.80 10.61 16.79
CA PHE A 31 -2.94 11.13 17.56
C PHE A 31 -3.48 10.09 18.55
N ALA A 32 -3.64 8.84 18.11
CA ALA A 32 -4.07 7.74 18.99
C ALA A 32 -3.07 7.50 20.14
N LEU A 33 -1.77 7.61 19.89
CA LEU A 33 -0.74 7.44 20.93
C LEU A 33 -0.76 8.58 21.96
N ILE A 34 -0.99 9.82 21.52
CA ILE A 34 -1.16 10.96 22.43
C ILE A 34 -2.42 10.76 23.28
N ILE A 35 -3.55 10.38 22.67
CA ILE A 35 -4.81 10.14 23.38
C ILE A 35 -4.65 9.00 24.40
N PHE A 36 -4.00 7.90 24.03
CA PHE A 36 -3.80 6.78 24.94
C PHE A 36 -2.98 7.18 26.17
N ASN A 37 -1.87 7.92 25.98
CA ASN A 37 -1.07 8.41 27.11
C ASN A 37 -1.84 9.40 27.99
N LEU A 38 -2.68 10.25 27.38
CA LEU A 38 -3.56 11.17 28.11
C LEU A 38 -4.62 10.43 28.93
N LEU A 39 -5.27 9.41 28.33
CA LEU A 39 -6.23 8.55 29.01
C LEU A 39 -5.59 7.81 30.17
N LYS A 40 -4.39 7.26 29.99
CA LYS A 40 -3.64 6.59 31.06
C LYS A 40 -3.28 7.53 32.21
N PHE A 41 -3.06 8.82 31.91
CA PHE A 41 -2.81 9.84 32.93
C PHE A 41 -4.09 10.22 33.70
N LEU A 42 -5.23 10.31 33.02
CA LEU A 42 -6.52 10.70 33.58
C LEU A 42 -7.23 9.57 34.33
N ASP A 43 -7.18 8.34 33.81
CA ASP A 43 -7.86 7.15 34.35
C ASP A 43 -6.90 6.31 35.21
N LYS A 44 -6.41 6.93 36.30
CA LYS A 44 -5.43 6.32 37.19
C LYS A 44 -6.00 5.20 38.06
N ASP A 45 -7.32 5.21 38.33
CA ASP A 45 -7.97 4.32 39.30
C ASP A 45 -8.76 3.16 38.68
N SER A 46 -9.31 3.30 37.47
CA SER A 46 -10.21 2.28 36.91
C SER A 46 -9.60 1.48 35.75
N HIS A 47 -8.62 2.03 35.01
CA HIS A 47 -7.91 1.46 33.84
C HIS A 47 -8.79 0.89 32.70
N PHE A 48 -10.10 0.79 32.90
CA PHE A 48 -11.07 0.19 32.00
C PHE A 48 -11.22 1.00 30.71
N VAL A 49 -11.22 2.34 30.82
CA VAL A 49 -11.39 3.21 29.65
C VAL A 49 -10.13 3.18 28.79
N SER A 50 -8.95 3.18 29.40
CA SER A 50 -7.68 3.06 28.68
C SER A 50 -7.54 1.72 27.95
N ASP A 51 -7.95 0.61 28.59
CA ASP A 51 -7.83 -0.73 28.01
C ASP A 51 -8.85 -1.00 26.89
N ALA A 52 -10.06 -0.47 27.03
CA ALA A 52 -11.07 -0.51 25.99
C ALA A 52 -10.61 0.31 24.76
N PHE A 53 -10.09 1.52 25.00
CA PHE A 53 -9.57 2.37 23.93
C PHE A 53 -8.37 1.71 23.22
N ASP A 54 -7.43 1.15 23.97
CA ASP A 54 -6.27 0.44 23.41
C ASP A 54 -6.73 -0.73 22.53
N THR A 55 -7.68 -1.54 23.00
CA THR A 55 -8.19 -2.69 22.24
C THR A 55 -8.90 -2.26 20.95
N VAL A 56 -9.68 -1.17 20.98
CA VAL A 56 -10.32 -0.60 19.79
C VAL A 56 -9.29 -0.04 18.80
N CYS A 57 -8.31 0.72 19.29
CA CYS A 57 -7.26 1.29 18.46
C CYS A 57 -6.32 0.22 17.87
N LEU A 58 -6.02 -0.85 18.61
CA LEU A 58 -5.26 -2.00 18.11
C LEU A 58 -5.98 -2.70 16.95
N PHE A 59 -7.31 -2.79 16.99
CA PHE A 59 -8.09 -3.40 15.92
C PHE A 59 -8.24 -2.50 14.69
N LEU A 60 -8.43 -1.20 14.90
CA LEU A 60 -8.72 -0.23 13.83
C LEU A 60 -7.44 0.30 13.15
N LEU A 61 -6.34 0.44 13.89
CA LEU A 61 -5.13 1.13 13.46
C LEU A 61 -3.89 0.23 13.66
N PRO A 62 -3.46 -0.55 12.65
CA PRO A 62 -2.25 -1.36 12.75
C PRO A 62 -0.97 -0.52 12.98
N SER A 63 -0.97 0.74 12.53
CA SER A 63 0.14 1.68 12.79
C SER A 63 0.22 2.09 14.26
N TYR A 64 -0.91 2.13 14.99
CA TYR A 64 -0.92 2.38 16.43
C TYR A 64 -0.35 1.20 17.21
N ALA A 65 -0.69 -0.04 16.84
CA ALA A 65 -0.07 -1.24 17.42
C ALA A 65 1.46 -1.23 17.27
N MET A 66 1.96 -0.74 16.12
CA MET A 66 3.40 -0.62 15.86
C MET A 66 4.06 0.46 16.69
N ALA A 67 3.43 1.63 16.76
CA ALA A 67 3.93 2.73 17.56
C ALA A 67 4.01 2.36 19.05
N THR A 68 2.97 1.69 19.59
CA THR A 68 2.95 1.24 20.99
C THR A 68 3.99 0.15 21.27
N ALA A 69 4.19 -0.81 20.37
CA ALA A 69 5.25 -1.81 20.50
C ALA A 69 6.65 -1.18 20.51
N LEU A 70 6.91 -0.24 19.60
CA LEU A 70 8.19 0.48 19.52
C LEU A 70 8.46 1.30 20.77
N VAL A 71 7.46 2.00 21.31
CA VAL A 71 7.61 2.76 22.56
C VAL A 71 7.93 1.83 23.74
N LYS A 72 7.23 0.69 23.86
CA LYS A 72 7.52 -0.30 24.93
C LYS A 72 8.92 -0.88 24.82
N LEU A 73 9.43 -1.08 23.60
CA LEU A 73 10.78 -1.59 23.36
C LEU A 73 11.86 -0.51 23.56
N ALA A 74 11.62 0.73 23.12
CA ALA A 74 12.54 1.85 23.29
C ALA A 74 12.73 2.24 24.77
N LEU A 75 11.70 2.03 25.59
CA LEU A 75 11.78 2.25 27.05
C LEU A 75 12.47 1.08 27.79
N HIS A 76 12.68 -0.05 27.13
CA HIS A 76 13.36 -1.20 27.75
C HIS A 76 14.87 -0.99 27.89
N ASP A 77 15.55 -0.39 26.91
CA ASP A 77 16.99 -0.15 26.96
C ASP A 77 17.45 0.70 28.17
N PRO A 78 16.81 1.86 28.48
CA PRO A 78 17.19 2.62 29.68
C PRO A 78 16.82 1.89 30.99
N LEU A 79 15.67 1.21 31.03
CA LEU A 79 15.25 0.41 32.19
C LEU A 79 16.24 -0.75 32.45
N TYR A 80 16.72 -1.39 31.38
CA TYR A 80 17.68 -2.48 31.45
C TYR A 80 19.05 -1.98 31.91
N ALA A 81 19.49 -0.80 31.46
CA ALA A 81 20.73 -0.19 31.90
C ALA A 81 20.71 0.16 33.39
N GLU A 82 19.58 0.67 33.89
CA GLU A 82 19.40 1.05 35.30
C GLU A 82 19.34 -0.16 36.25
N TYR A 83 18.71 -1.26 35.83
CA TYR A 83 18.57 -2.48 36.64
C TYR A 83 19.63 -3.55 36.38
N LYS A 84 20.62 -3.28 35.51
CA LYS A 84 21.65 -4.25 35.09
C LYS A 84 22.45 -4.79 36.29
N ASP A 85 22.83 -3.92 37.21
CA ASP A 85 23.64 -4.28 38.38
C ASP A 85 22.85 -5.13 39.39
N LEU A 86 21.54 -4.87 39.52
CA LEU A 86 20.63 -5.67 40.36
C LEU A 86 20.32 -7.04 39.73
N MET A 87 20.20 -7.12 38.39
CA MET A 87 20.03 -8.39 37.68
C MET A 87 21.27 -9.28 37.73
N ALA A 88 22.47 -8.70 37.78
CA ALA A 88 23.72 -9.45 37.88
C ALA A 88 23.85 -10.17 39.24
N VAL A 89 23.24 -9.61 40.29
CA VAL A 89 23.26 -10.17 41.66
C VAL A 89 22.14 -11.18 41.89
N ASN A 90 20.96 -10.99 41.29
CA ASN A 90 19.84 -11.90 41.44
C ASN A 90 19.23 -12.32 40.09
N PRO A 91 19.51 -13.54 39.60
CA PRO A 91 19.01 -14.01 38.30
C PRO A 91 17.48 -14.15 38.24
N GLU A 92 16.79 -14.21 39.39
CA GLU A 92 15.32 -14.25 39.42
C GLU A 92 14.67 -12.93 38.97
N ILE A 93 15.30 -11.78 39.29
CA ILE A 93 14.79 -10.44 38.91
C ILE A 93 14.90 -10.26 37.39
N ALA A 94 15.98 -10.75 36.79
CA ALA A 94 16.16 -10.75 35.33
C ALA A 94 15.11 -11.59 34.62
N ALA A 95 14.79 -12.77 35.18
CA ALA A 95 13.74 -13.63 34.66
C ALA A 95 12.36 -12.97 34.78
N GLN A 96 12.06 -12.28 35.88
CA GLN A 96 10.78 -11.60 36.09
C GLN A 96 10.57 -10.41 35.14
N ILE A 97 11.60 -9.60 34.91
CA ILE A 97 11.53 -8.46 33.98
C ILE A 97 11.34 -8.98 32.54
N ARG A 98 12.07 -10.02 32.14
CA ARG A 98 11.90 -10.69 30.84
C ARG A 98 10.50 -11.29 30.69
N ASN A 99 9.98 -11.96 31.72
CA ASN A 99 8.64 -12.56 31.69
C ASN A 99 7.54 -11.48 31.65
N THR A 100 7.75 -10.34 32.28
CA THR A 100 6.84 -9.18 32.23
C THR A 100 6.88 -8.50 30.86
N LEU A 101 8.04 -8.51 30.20
CA LEU A 101 8.21 -7.98 28.85
C LEU A 101 7.45 -8.84 27.82
N PHE A 102 7.64 -10.17 27.88
CA PHE A 102 6.93 -11.13 27.02
C PHE A 102 5.56 -11.54 27.54
N ALA A 103 5.08 -10.90 28.62
CA ALA A 103 3.75 -11.17 29.15
C ALA A 103 2.70 -10.93 28.07
N TRP A 104 1.66 -11.77 28.11
CA TRP A 104 0.55 -11.70 27.17
C TRP A 104 -0.08 -10.31 27.14
N ASP A 105 -0.23 -9.68 28.30
CA ASP A 105 -0.85 -8.36 28.44
C ASP A 105 0.02 -7.20 27.93
N ASN A 106 1.32 -7.42 27.72
CA ASN A 106 2.25 -6.35 27.36
C ASN A 106 2.65 -6.34 25.90
N ILE A 107 3.45 -7.32 25.47
CA ILE A 107 3.99 -7.39 24.11
C ILE A 107 3.35 -8.56 23.36
N GLY A 108 2.98 -9.65 24.05
CA GLY A 108 2.36 -10.81 23.43
C GLY A 108 1.10 -10.49 22.63
N LYS A 109 0.14 -9.77 23.24
CA LYS A 109 -1.10 -9.31 22.58
C LYS A 109 -0.81 -8.47 21.34
N LEU A 110 0.15 -7.54 21.41
CA LEU A 110 0.50 -6.65 20.29
C LEU A 110 1.04 -7.44 19.09
N TRP A 111 1.97 -8.37 19.32
CA TRP A 111 2.55 -9.17 18.24
C TRP A 111 1.53 -10.11 17.60
N VAL A 112 0.66 -10.73 18.41
CA VAL A 112 -0.38 -11.62 17.87
C VAL A 112 -1.43 -10.82 17.07
N CYS A 113 -1.85 -9.65 17.56
CA CYS A 113 -2.75 -8.78 16.81
C CYS A 113 -2.14 -8.29 15.49
N MET A 114 -0.86 -7.91 15.50
CA MET A 114 -0.14 -7.52 14.29
C MET A 114 -0.03 -8.63 13.26
N LEU A 115 0.32 -9.84 13.72
CA LEU A 115 0.46 -11.00 12.86
C LEU A 115 -0.91 -11.38 12.26
N ALA A 116 -1.96 -11.39 13.07
CA ALA A 116 -3.32 -11.64 12.63
C ALA A 116 -3.78 -10.61 11.58
N PHE A 117 -3.53 -9.32 11.80
CA PHE A 117 -3.82 -8.27 10.82
C PHE A 117 -3.03 -8.46 9.52
N GLY A 118 -1.75 -8.84 9.62
CA GLY A 118 -0.89 -9.15 8.49
C GLY A 118 -1.47 -10.27 7.62
N ILE A 119 -1.85 -11.39 8.24
CA ILE A 119 -2.50 -12.52 7.55
C ILE A 119 -3.81 -12.10 6.91
N LEU A 120 -4.68 -11.41 7.66
CA LEU A 120 -5.98 -10.95 7.18
C LEU A 120 -5.86 -10.01 5.97
N SER A 121 -4.89 -9.09 6.01
CA SER A 121 -4.60 -8.19 4.90
C SER A 121 -4.01 -8.90 3.68
N SER A 122 -3.22 -9.96 3.88
CA SER A 122 -2.65 -10.78 2.81
C SER A 122 -3.73 -11.61 2.10
N ILE A 123 -4.64 -12.20 2.86
CA ILE A 123 -5.82 -12.91 2.33
C ILE A 123 -6.71 -11.94 1.56
N LEU A 124 -6.96 -10.75 2.10
CA LEU A 124 -7.72 -9.70 1.42
C LEU A 124 -7.04 -9.28 0.10
N PHE A 125 -5.71 -9.14 0.09
CA PHE A 125 -4.97 -8.83 -1.13
C PHE A 125 -5.15 -9.92 -2.19
N MET A 126 -5.00 -11.18 -1.80
CA MET A 126 -5.12 -12.32 -2.69
C MET A 126 -6.55 -12.43 -3.25
N ALA A 127 -7.56 -12.17 -2.41
CA ALA A 127 -8.96 -12.08 -2.82
C ALA A 127 -9.19 -10.94 -3.82
N LEU A 128 -8.60 -9.76 -3.62
CA LEU A 128 -8.74 -8.63 -4.56
C LEU A 128 -8.00 -8.86 -5.89
N GLN A 129 -6.97 -9.70 -5.92
CA GLN A 129 -6.33 -10.13 -7.16
C GLN A 129 -7.18 -11.13 -7.97
N PHE A 130 -8.22 -11.73 -7.39
CA PHE A 130 -9.11 -12.61 -8.15
C PHE A 130 -9.90 -11.80 -9.20
N LYS A 131 -9.80 -12.26 -10.46
CA LYS A 131 -10.43 -11.63 -11.62
C LYS A 131 -11.95 -11.42 -11.44
N SER A 132 -12.65 -12.30 -10.74
CA SER A 132 -14.09 -12.16 -10.48
C SER A 132 -14.43 -10.99 -9.55
N ILE A 133 -13.63 -10.75 -8.51
CA ILE A 133 -13.89 -9.67 -7.54
C ILE A 133 -13.54 -8.32 -8.18
N ARG A 134 -12.44 -8.26 -8.93
CA ARG A 134 -12.08 -7.06 -9.71
C ARG A 134 -13.19 -6.64 -10.68
N LYS A 135 -13.84 -7.61 -11.32
CA LYS A 135 -14.94 -7.34 -12.26
C LYS A 135 -16.18 -6.80 -11.54
N GLN A 136 -16.55 -7.37 -10.39
CA GLN A 136 -17.66 -6.91 -9.56
C GLN A 136 -17.45 -5.47 -9.05
N ILE A 137 -16.24 -5.17 -8.54
CA ILE A 137 -15.89 -3.82 -8.06
C ILE A 137 -15.92 -2.79 -9.21
N SER A 138 -15.40 -3.15 -10.39
CA SER A 138 -15.48 -2.28 -11.57
C SER A 138 -16.93 -1.99 -11.98
N GLN A 139 -17.79 -3.01 -11.97
CA GLN A 139 -19.20 -2.84 -12.33
C GLN A 139 -19.94 -1.92 -11.35
N ILE A 140 -19.63 -1.98 -10.06
CA ILE A 140 -20.20 -1.08 -9.05
C ILE A 140 -19.66 0.36 -9.21
N TRP A 141 -18.37 0.51 -9.52
CA TRP A 141 -17.75 1.80 -9.74
C TRP A 141 -18.29 2.52 -11.00
N ASP A 142 -18.55 1.78 -12.07
CA ASP A 142 -19.13 2.30 -13.32
C ASP A 142 -20.59 2.79 -13.14
N ILE A 143 -21.33 2.25 -12.16
CA ILE A 143 -22.67 2.74 -11.78
C ILE A 143 -22.57 4.14 -11.12
N GLY A 144 -21.47 4.44 -10.44
CA GLY A 144 -21.24 5.75 -9.80
C GLY A 144 -20.75 6.85 -10.75
N THR A 145 -19.99 6.50 -11.79
CA THR A 145 -19.37 7.45 -12.73
C THR A 145 -20.21 7.74 -13.98
N THR A 146 -21.29 7.00 -14.21
CA THR A 146 -22.19 7.16 -15.38
C THR A 146 -23.03 8.45 -15.40
N ARG A 147 -22.88 9.36 -14.43
CA ARG A 147 -23.40 10.74 -14.53
C ARG A 147 -22.55 11.69 -15.37
N LYS A 148 -21.34 11.29 -15.82
CA LYS A 148 -20.57 12.07 -16.80
C LYS A 148 -20.54 11.35 -18.14
N GLY A 149 -21.44 11.76 -19.03
CA GLY A 149 -21.28 11.69 -20.48
C GLY A 149 -21.29 10.28 -21.08
N LYS A 150 -22.49 9.79 -21.42
CA LYS A 150 -22.70 8.66 -22.32
C LYS A 150 -22.22 9.05 -23.73
N VAL A 151 -20.97 8.78 -24.08
CA VAL A 151 -20.52 8.78 -25.48
C VAL A 151 -20.83 7.40 -26.04
N ASP A 152 -21.68 7.38 -27.05
CA ASP A 152 -22.18 6.19 -27.71
C ASP A 152 -21.05 5.52 -28.51
N ASN A 153 -20.44 4.46 -27.97
CA ASN A 153 -19.37 3.71 -28.62
C ASN A 153 -19.99 2.53 -29.41
N SER A 154 -20.52 2.81 -30.58
CA SER A 154 -20.50 1.84 -31.68
C SER A 154 -19.01 1.55 -31.99
N LYS A 155 -18.50 0.49 -31.37
CA LYS A 155 -17.10 0.16 -31.14
C LYS A 155 -16.26 0.11 -32.44
N LEU A 156 -15.66 1.23 -32.83
CA LEU A 156 -14.29 1.18 -33.35
C LEU A 156 -13.35 1.16 -32.13
N PRO A 157 -12.33 0.30 -32.10
CA PRO A 157 -11.29 0.38 -31.09
C PRO A 157 -10.54 1.72 -31.27
N LEU A 158 -10.96 2.73 -30.51
CA LEU A 158 -10.34 4.06 -30.54
C LEU A 158 -8.94 3.95 -29.91
N GLY A 159 -7.90 4.32 -30.66
CA GLY A 159 -6.56 4.45 -30.11
C GLY A 159 -6.48 5.64 -29.16
N TYR A 160 -6.05 5.43 -27.93
CA TYR A 160 -5.80 6.51 -26.96
C TYR A 160 -4.34 6.93 -27.04
N CYS A 161 -4.08 8.22 -27.28
CA CYS A 161 -2.75 8.82 -27.19
C CYS A 161 -2.62 9.52 -25.83
N PRO A 162 -1.78 9.01 -24.89
CA PRO A 162 -1.59 9.64 -23.59
C PRO A 162 -0.93 11.01 -23.71
N GLN A 163 -1.17 11.86 -22.71
CA GLN A 163 -0.59 13.21 -22.60
C GLN A 163 0.92 13.19 -22.32
N PHE A 164 1.44 12.05 -21.86
CA PHE A 164 2.86 11.77 -21.70
C PHE A 164 3.27 10.73 -22.74
N ASP A 165 4.49 10.88 -23.25
CA ASP A 165 5.01 9.97 -24.24
C ASP A 165 5.10 8.53 -23.67
N ALA A 166 4.34 7.61 -24.25
CA ALA A 166 4.29 6.21 -23.82
C ALA A 166 5.31 5.33 -24.55
N LEU A 167 6.15 5.92 -25.40
CA LEU A 167 7.21 5.17 -26.06
C LEU A 167 8.29 4.74 -25.06
N LEU A 168 8.74 3.50 -25.19
CA LEU A 168 9.87 2.99 -24.42
C LEU A 168 11.16 3.64 -24.95
N MET A 169 11.85 4.40 -24.11
CA MET A 169 13.05 5.13 -24.50
C MET A 169 14.21 4.23 -24.94
N ASP A 170 14.22 2.98 -24.48
CA ASP A 170 15.25 1.97 -24.78
C ASP A 170 14.96 1.16 -26.04
N LEU A 171 13.82 1.41 -26.72
CA LEU A 171 13.46 0.75 -27.97
C LEU A 171 13.49 1.74 -29.13
N THR A 172 13.58 1.21 -30.34
CA THR A 172 13.38 1.97 -31.57
C THR A 172 11.87 2.21 -31.81
N GLY A 173 11.54 3.23 -32.61
CA GLY A 173 10.14 3.48 -33.01
C GLY A 173 9.54 2.29 -33.75
N ARG A 174 10.35 1.56 -34.53
CA ARG A 174 9.92 0.34 -35.23
C ARG A 174 9.58 -0.79 -34.26
N GLU A 175 10.47 -1.12 -33.34
CA GLU A 175 10.24 -2.21 -32.37
C GLU A 175 9.04 -1.91 -31.47
N THR A 176 8.86 -0.65 -31.08
CA THR A 176 7.71 -0.21 -30.28
C THR A 176 6.39 -0.47 -31.02
N LEU A 177 6.32 -0.15 -32.32
CA LEU A 177 5.14 -0.41 -33.15
C LEU A 177 4.92 -1.90 -33.40
N GLU A 178 5.98 -2.69 -33.58
CA GLU A 178 5.89 -4.14 -33.74
C GLU A 178 5.34 -4.81 -32.48
N ILE A 179 5.85 -4.45 -31.30
CA ILE A 179 5.37 -4.95 -30.00
C ILE A 179 3.92 -4.52 -29.79
N LEU A 180 3.58 -3.26 -30.10
CA LEU A 180 2.21 -2.77 -29.99
C LEU A 180 1.26 -3.57 -30.90
N ALA A 181 1.65 -3.81 -32.15
CA ALA A 181 0.85 -4.59 -33.09
C ALA A 181 0.70 -6.06 -32.66
N GLN A 182 1.74 -6.66 -32.08
CA GLN A 182 1.70 -8.01 -31.54
C GLN A 182 0.79 -8.12 -30.31
N MET A 183 0.84 -7.15 -29.40
CA MET A 183 -0.05 -7.09 -28.24
C MET A 183 -1.53 -6.95 -28.63
N HIS A 184 -1.82 -6.29 -29.74
CA HIS A 184 -3.17 -6.19 -30.31
C HIS A 184 -3.60 -7.42 -31.12
N GLY A 185 -2.77 -8.46 -31.21
CA GLY A 185 -3.10 -9.72 -31.87
C GLY A 185 -2.98 -9.71 -33.38
N TYR A 186 -2.23 -8.76 -33.97
CA TYR A 186 -2.01 -8.75 -35.42
C TYR A 186 -0.96 -9.79 -35.84
N THR A 187 -1.34 -10.68 -36.75
CA THR A 187 -0.45 -11.73 -37.31
C THR A 187 0.65 -11.15 -38.21
N ARG A 188 0.36 -10.06 -38.93
CA ARG A 188 1.31 -9.36 -39.81
C ARG A 188 1.83 -8.06 -39.18
N TYR A 189 2.40 -8.17 -37.99
CA TYR A 189 2.82 -7.00 -37.19
C TYR A 189 3.94 -6.18 -37.86
N LYS A 190 4.92 -6.83 -38.52
CA LYS A 190 6.03 -6.13 -39.23
C LYS A 190 5.55 -5.29 -40.40
N ASP A 191 4.64 -5.83 -41.21
CA ASP A 191 4.08 -5.14 -42.35
C ASP A 191 3.22 -3.96 -41.90
N LYS A 192 2.42 -4.14 -40.84
CA LYS A 192 1.61 -3.07 -40.24
C LYS A 192 2.47 -1.97 -39.64
N ALA A 193 3.52 -2.31 -38.89
CA ALA A 193 4.46 -1.34 -38.36
C ALA A 193 5.11 -0.52 -39.49
N THR A 194 5.52 -1.18 -40.57
CA THR A 194 6.10 -0.51 -41.74
C THR A 194 5.08 0.42 -42.44
N MET A 195 3.85 -0.04 -42.63
CA MET A 195 2.76 0.76 -43.21
C MET A 195 2.44 2.00 -42.35
N ILE A 196 2.42 1.86 -41.01
CA ILE A 196 2.20 2.98 -40.09
C ILE A 196 3.37 3.96 -40.15
N LEU A 197 4.61 3.48 -40.13
CA LEU A 197 5.81 4.32 -40.24
C LEU A 197 5.86 5.11 -41.56
N GLU A 198 5.41 4.50 -42.66
CA GLU A 198 5.27 5.17 -43.96
C GLU A 198 4.16 6.22 -43.94
N SER A 199 3.01 5.88 -43.35
CA SER A 199 1.86 6.79 -43.26
C SER A 199 2.15 8.02 -42.38
N VAL A 200 2.98 7.85 -41.34
CA VAL A 200 3.40 8.93 -40.42
C VAL A 200 4.66 9.65 -40.92
N GLY A 201 5.30 9.15 -41.98
CA GLY A 201 6.50 9.78 -42.57
C GLY A 201 7.77 9.66 -41.72
N MET A 202 7.79 8.77 -40.72
CA MET A 202 8.93 8.61 -39.79
C MET A 202 9.86 7.45 -40.13
N LYS A 203 9.78 6.91 -41.35
CA LYS A 203 10.58 5.76 -41.81
C LYS A 203 12.10 5.97 -41.65
N SER A 204 12.59 7.19 -41.83
CA SER A 204 14.02 7.53 -41.74
C SER A 204 14.56 7.54 -40.30
N GLN A 205 13.70 7.81 -39.32
CA GLN A 205 14.07 7.85 -37.90
C GLN A 205 13.68 6.57 -37.16
N ALA A 206 12.88 5.71 -37.77
CA ALA A 206 12.27 4.53 -37.18
C ALA A 206 13.24 3.58 -36.48
N ASP A 207 14.48 3.46 -36.98
CA ASP A 207 15.51 2.55 -36.48
C ASP A 207 16.49 3.22 -35.48
N LYS A 208 16.26 4.51 -35.15
CA LYS A 208 16.96 5.20 -34.07
C LYS A 208 16.20 4.98 -32.77
N LEU A 209 16.92 4.85 -31.65
CA LEU A 209 16.35 4.75 -30.31
C LEU A 209 15.50 6.00 -30.00
N VAL A 210 14.32 5.78 -29.42
CA VAL A 210 13.34 6.83 -29.09
C VAL A 210 13.96 7.91 -28.19
N ARG A 211 14.88 7.53 -27.30
CA ARG A 211 15.62 8.47 -26.45
C ARG A 211 16.30 9.62 -27.21
N TYR A 212 16.60 9.44 -28.50
CA TYR A 212 17.27 10.43 -29.34
C TYR A 212 16.34 11.09 -30.37
N TYR A 213 15.03 10.91 -30.25
CA TYR A 213 14.06 11.66 -31.04
C TYR A 213 13.94 13.04 -30.39
N ARG A 214 14.35 14.07 -31.11
CA ARG A 214 14.37 15.46 -30.65
C ARG A 214 13.66 16.32 -31.67
#